data_AF-A0A3N5NWC7-F1
#
_entry.id   AF-A0A3N5NWC7-F1
#
_cell.length_a   1.000
_cell.length_b   1.000
_cell.length_c   1.000
_cell.angle_alpha   90.00
_cell.angle_beta   90.00
_cell.angle_gamma   90.00
#
_symmetry.space_group_name_H-M   'P 1'
#
loop_
_entity.id
_entity.type
_entity.pdbx_description
1 polymer ?
#
loop_
_entity_poly.entity_id
_entity_poly.type
_entity_poly.pdbx_seq_one_letter_code
_entity_poly.pdbx_strand_id
1 'polypeptide(L)'
;CVPDLMSTPPGEKLSLDMVKAVQSAMIAHCERLGDRVAVIDAPPNATPQEIKNWRMNIAGYDSSYAALYYPWIQVDDPILNRPIYVPPCGHVAGVWARSDNTRGVHKAPANEVVLGATGLAYNTTKGEQDTLNPNGVNCIRAFPGRGIRIWGARTLSSNPSWRYLNVRRLFNYVEKSIERGTQWVVFEPNDIWLWARVARDVGAFLTTVWSDGALFGANPAQAFYVKCDSELNPPESRDLGRLVVEIGMAPVKPAEFVIFRISQWAGGG
;
A
#
# COMPACT_ATOMS: atom_id res chain seq x y z
N CYS A 1 -1.35 9.23 -7.96
CA CYS A 1 -1.12 10.56 -7.32
C CYS A 1 -1.54 11.63 -8.31
N VAL A 2 -1.96 12.80 -7.84
CA VAL A 2 -2.23 13.96 -8.71
C VAL A 2 -1.71 15.20 -7.97
N PRO A 3 -0.41 15.51 -8.03
CA PRO A 3 0.17 16.63 -7.27
C PRO A 3 -0.39 17.99 -7.73
N ASP A 4 -0.73 18.13 -9.01
CA ASP A 4 -1.28 19.37 -9.57
C ASP A 4 -2.65 19.73 -8.98
N LEU A 5 -3.41 18.74 -8.50
CA LEU A 5 -4.67 18.94 -7.78
C LEU A 5 -4.50 19.81 -6.53
N MET A 6 -3.29 19.76 -5.95
CA MET A 6 -2.94 20.49 -4.74
C MET A 6 -2.37 21.88 -5.03
N SER A 7 -2.24 22.24 -6.30
CA SER A 7 -1.75 23.56 -6.72
C SER A 7 -2.93 24.50 -6.99
N THR A 8 -2.77 25.78 -6.67
CA THR A 8 -3.72 26.82 -7.05
C THR A 8 -3.05 27.96 -7.80
N PRO A 9 -3.77 28.62 -8.72
CA PRO A 9 -3.31 29.87 -9.30
C PRO A 9 -3.01 30.92 -8.21
N PRO A 10 -2.06 31.86 -8.46
CA PRO A 10 -1.79 32.95 -7.53
C PRO A 10 -3.06 33.75 -7.20
N GLY A 11 -3.36 33.90 -5.90
CA GLY A 11 -4.53 34.64 -5.42
C GLY A 11 -5.79 33.79 -5.20
N GLU A 12 -5.79 32.51 -5.59
CA GLU A 12 -6.92 31.60 -5.37
C GLU A 12 -6.68 30.66 -4.18
N LYS A 13 -7.77 30.34 -3.48
CA LYS A 13 -7.77 29.34 -2.40
C LYS A 13 -8.02 27.95 -2.96
N LEU A 14 -7.36 26.95 -2.39
CA LEU A 14 -7.58 25.55 -2.76
C LEU A 14 -9.02 25.14 -2.42
N SER A 15 -9.76 24.72 -3.44
CA SER A 15 -11.09 24.16 -3.25
C SER A 15 -10.97 22.75 -2.69
N LEU A 16 -11.19 22.60 -1.39
CA LEU A 16 -11.17 21.29 -0.73
C LEU A 16 -12.27 20.37 -1.25
N ASP A 17 -13.41 20.90 -1.68
CA ASP A 17 -14.47 20.10 -2.31
C ASP A 17 -13.99 19.49 -3.63
N MET A 18 -13.25 20.25 -4.44
CA MET A 18 -12.65 19.74 -5.68
C MET A 18 -11.55 18.71 -5.38
N VAL A 19 -10.70 18.96 -4.38
CA VAL A 19 -9.70 17.98 -3.92
C VAL A 19 -10.38 16.68 -3.53
N LYS A 20 -11.46 16.75 -2.74
CA LYS A 20 -12.22 15.57 -2.31
C LYS A 20 -12.84 14.83 -3.49
N ALA A 21 -13.43 15.55 -4.45
CA ALA A 21 -14.07 14.95 -5.61
C ALA A 21 -13.05 14.19 -6.47
N VAL A 22 -11.90 14.80 -6.78
CA VAL A 22 -10.86 14.18 -7.60
C VAL A 22 -10.20 13.01 -6.87
N GLN A 23 -9.87 13.16 -5.58
CA GLN A 23 -9.32 12.06 -4.79
C GLN A 23 -10.31 10.88 -4.69
N SER A 24 -11.61 11.14 -4.49
CA SER A 24 -12.65 10.10 -4.53
C SER A 24 -12.66 9.37 -5.88
N ALA A 25 -12.59 10.10 -6.99
CA ALA A 25 -12.54 9.50 -8.33
C ALA A 25 -11.27 8.66 -8.55
N MET A 26 -10.12 9.10 -8.03
CA MET A 26 -8.88 8.32 -8.06
C MET A 26 -9.02 7.01 -7.29
N ILE A 27 -9.61 7.06 -6.10
CA ILE A 27 -9.83 5.88 -5.25
C ILE A 27 -10.75 4.90 -5.97
N ALA A 28 -11.90 5.36 -6.47
CA ALA A 28 -12.84 4.54 -7.22
C ALA A 28 -12.22 3.90 -8.48
N HIS A 29 -11.32 4.63 -9.16
CA HIS A 29 -10.56 4.08 -10.28
C HIS A 29 -9.63 2.94 -9.84
N CYS A 30 -8.94 3.09 -8.71
CA CYS A 30 -8.05 2.05 -8.18
C CYS A 30 -8.83 0.82 -7.72
N GLU A 31 -9.98 1.01 -7.07
CA GLU A 31 -10.89 -0.08 -6.66
C GLU A 31 -11.41 -0.88 -7.84
N ARG A 32 -11.84 -0.19 -8.91
CA ARG A 32 -12.38 -0.82 -10.11
C ARG A 32 -11.33 -1.66 -10.86
N LEU A 33 -10.08 -1.22 -10.88
CA LEU A 33 -9.02 -1.91 -11.62
C LEU A 33 -8.25 -2.93 -10.79
N GLY A 34 -8.25 -2.82 -9.46
CA GLY A 34 -7.64 -3.81 -8.55
C GLY A 34 -6.11 -3.87 -8.57
N ASP A 35 -5.43 -3.31 -9.56
CA ASP A 35 -3.98 -3.48 -9.77
C ASP A 35 -3.12 -2.28 -9.35
N ARG A 36 -3.71 -1.25 -8.73
CA ARG A 36 -3.02 0.01 -8.37
C ARG A 36 -3.55 0.61 -7.07
N VAL A 37 -2.74 1.46 -6.44
CA VAL A 37 -3.09 2.14 -5.18
C VAL A 37 -2.90 3.65 -5.33
N ALA A 38 -3.90 4.42 -4.91
CA ALA A 38 -3.83 5.88 -4.91
C ALA A 38 -2.98 6.39 -3.74
N VAL A 39 -1.90 7.10 -4.06
CA VAL A 39 -1.21 7.97 -3.09
C VAL A 39 -2.00 9.27 -2.97
N ILE A 40 -2.53 9.53 -1.78
CA ILE A 40 -3.38 10.67 -1.46
C ILE A 40 -2.58 11.65 -0.60
N ASP A 41 -2.63 12.92 -0.97
CA ASP A 41 -2.03 14.00 -0.19
C ASP A 41 -3.05 14.60 0.77
N ALA A 42 -2.59 14.90 1.99
CA ALA A 42 -3.35 15.69 2.94
C ALA A 42 -3.47 17.16 2.48
N PRO A 43 -4.54 17.88 2.85
CA PRO A 43 -4.64 19.31 2.64
C PRO A 43 -3.40 20.07 3.16
N PRO A 44 -2.93 21.11 2.44
CA PRO A 44 -1.79 21.92 2.87
C PRO A 44 -2.11 22.69 4.15
N ASN A 45 -1.06 23.06 4.90
CA ASN A 45 -1.12 23.95 6.07
C ASN A 45 -2.10 23.54 7.18
N ALA A 46 -2.48 22.26 7.24
CA ALA A 46 -3.37 21.73 8.25
C ALA A 46 -2.60 21.14 9.44
N THR A 47 -3.14 21.37 10.63
CA THR A 47 -2.70 20.74 11.88
C THR A 47 -3.06 19.25 11.92
N PRO A 48 -2.43 18.44 12.77
CA PRO A 48 -2.80 17.03 12.95
C PRO A 48 -4.28 16.83 13.26
N GLN A 49 -4.88 17.70 14.08
CA GLN A 49 -6.31 17.60 14.43
C GLN A 49 -7.21 17.90 13.22
N GLU A 50 -6.86 18.89 12.40
CA GLU A 50 -7.59 19.19 11.16
C GLU A 50 -7.45 18.06 10.14
N ILE A 51 -6.28 17.44 10.04
CA ILE A 51 -6.08 16.27 9.17
C ILE A 51 -6.88 15.07 9.65
N LYS A 52 -6.97 14.85 10.96
CA LYS A 52 -7.85 13.83 11.53
C LYS A 52 -9.31 14.11 11.16
N ASN A 53 -9.77 15.36 11.32
CA ASN A 53 -11.13 15.76 10.96
C ASN A 53 -11.39 15.62 9.45
N TRP A 54 -10.44 16.05 8.61
CA TRP A 54 -10.49 15.87 7.16
C TRP A 54 -10.65 14.41 6.80
N ARG A 55 -9.75 13.56 7.33
CA ARG A 55 -9.72 12.13 7.08
C ARG A 55 -11.03 11.43 7.45
N MET A 56 -11.56 11.73 8.63
CA MET A 56 -12.69 10.98 9.22
C MET A 56 -14.06 11.55 8.86
N ASN A 57 -14.21 12.88 8.86
CA ASN A 57 -15.54 13.51 8.81
C ASN A 57 -15.80 14.23 7.48
N ILE A 58 -14.78 14.81 6.86
CA ILE A 58 -14.96 15.59 5.63
C ILE A 58 -14.78 14.72 4.39
N ALA A 59 -13.62 14.09 4.25
CA ALA A 59 -13.30 13.21 3.14
C ALA A 59 -14.01 11.86 3.27
N GLY A 60 -13.92 11.23 4.44
CA GLY A 60 -14.62 10.00 4.76
C GLY A 60 -14.22 8.80 3.90
N TYR A 61 -13.00 8.78 3.34
CA TYR A 61 -12.59 7.68 2.46
C TYR A 61 -12.45 6.37 3.24
N ASP A 62 -13.01 5.28 2.73
CA ASP A 62 -12.74 3.94 3.26
C ASP A 62 -12.34 3.05 2.10
N SER A 63 -11.03 2.83 1.95
CA SER A 63 -10.50 2.02 0.86
C SER A 63 -9.14 1.43 1.16
N SER A 64 -9.00 0.16 0.84
CA SER A 64 -7.68 -0.49 0.86
C SER A 64 -6.79 -0.06 -0.30
N TYR A 65 -7.35 0.53 -1.36
CA TYR A 65 -6.63 0.96 -2.56
C TYR A 65 -6.15 2.41 -2.47
N ALA A 66 -6.01 2.94 -1.26
CA ALA A 66 -5.54 4.30 -1.03
C ALA A 66 -4.67 4.40 0.22
N ALA A 67 -3.71 5.33 0.21
CA ALA A 67 -2.88 5.67 1.36
C ALA A 67 -2.70 7.19 1.44
N LEU A 68 -3.04 7.78 2.59
CA LEU A 68 -2.95 9.21 2.85
C LEU A 68 -1.62 9.54 3.51
N TYR A 69 -0.93 10.57 3.01
CA TYR A 69 0.34 11.05 3.54
C TYR A 69 0.25 12.49 4.04
N TYR A 70 0.86 12.73 5.19
CA TYR A 70 0.93 14.01 5.88
C TYR A 70 2.29 14.14 6.57
N PRO A 71 2.90 15.32 6.69
CA PRO A 71 2.55 16.59 6.08
C PRO A 71 3.19 16.78 4.70
N TRP A 72 2.98 17.96 4.13
CA TRP A 72 3.75 18.41 2.97
C TRP A 72 5.24 18.51 3.29
N ILE A 73 6.06 18.28 2.27
CA ILE A 73 7.52 18.27 2.39
C ILE A 73 8.09 19.55 1.79
N GLN A 74 9.16 20.05 2.39
CA GLN A 74 9.94 21.15 1.84
C GLN A 74 11.04 20.59 0.94
N VAL A 75 11.23 21.21 -0.22
CA VAL A 75 12.29 20.91 -1.18
C VAL A 75 12.89 22.21 -1.68
N ASP A 76 14.12 22.16 -2.17
CA ASP A 76 14.72 23.31 -2.85
C ASP A 76 14.22 23.35 -4.30
N ASP A 77 13.58 24.46 -4.68
CA ASP A 77 13.12 24.67 -6.06
C ASP A 77 14.34 24.81 -7.00
N PRO A 78 14.53 23.91 -7.97
CA PRO A 78 15.71 23.95 -8.84
C PRO A 78 15.71 25.14 -9.81
N ILE A 79 14.56 25.78 -10.03
CA ILE A 79 14.41 26.94 -10.92
C ILE A 79 14.53 28.23 -10.13
N LEU A 80 13.84 28.32 -9.00
CA LEU A 80 13.78 29.54 -8.18
C LEU A 80 14.86 29.61 -7.10
N ASN A 81 15.62 28.53 -6.89
CA ASN A 81 16.67 28.39 -5.87
C ASN A 81 16.22 28.84 -4.48
N ARG A 82 14.99 28.48 -4.11
CA ARG A 82 14.39 28.79 -2.80
C ARG A 82 13.60 27.59 -2.28
N PRO A 83 13.44 27.45 -0.96
CA PRO A 83 12.61 26.40 -0.40
C PRO A 83 11.14 26.58 -0.78
N ILE A 84 10.51 25.50 -1.26
CA ILE A 84 9.06 25.43 -1.53
C ILE A 84 8.47 24.20 -0.84
N TYR A 85 7.20 24.28 -0.47
CA TYR A 85 6.45 23.12 0.03
C TYR A 85 5.69 22.46 -1.11
N VAL A 86 5.83 21.15 -1.23
CA VAL A 86 5.15 20.35 -2.26
C VAL A 86 4.34 19.22 -1.63
N PRO A 87 3.25 18.77 -2.28
CA PRO A 87 2.52 17.59 -1.85
C PRO A 87 3.46 16.36 -1.86
N PRO A 88 3.40 15.49 -0.83
CA PRO A 88 4.37 14.42 -0.66
C PRO A 88 4.24 13.29 -1.69
N CYS A 89 3.12 13.14 -2.38
CA CYS A 89 2.80 11.95 -3.18
C CYS A 89 3.86 11.56 -4.22
N GLY A 90 4.50 12.52 -4.89
CA GLY A 90 5.55 12.26 -5.87
C GLY A 90 6.78 11.62 -5.23
N HIS A 91 7.22 12.17 -4.11
CA HIS A 91 8.35 11.63 -3.35
C HIS A 91 8.02 10.28 -2.72
N VAL A 92 6.81 10.13 -2.20
CA VAL A 92 6.30 8.86 -1.68
C VAL A 92 6.29 7.78 -2.76
N ALA A 93 5.84 8.09 -3.98
CA ALA A 93 5.89 7.15 -5.10
C ALA A 93 7.33 6.73 -5.44
N GLY A 94 8.28 7.66 -5.40
CA GLY A 94 9.71 7.34 -5.55
C GLY A 94 10.24 6.44 -4.44
N VAL A 95 9.83 6.67 -3.20
CA VAL A 95 10.18 5.79 -2.05
C VAL A 95 9.57 4.40 -2.21
N TRP A 96 8.32 4.28 -2.67
CA TRP A 96 7.70 3.00 -2.95
C TRP A 96 8.51 2.22 -4.00
N ALA A 97 8.81 2.85 -5.13
CA ALA A 97 9.59 2.23 -6.21
C ALA A 97 10.98 1.76 -5.72
N ARG A 98 11.69 2.61 -4.97
CA ARG A 98 13.00 2.26 -4.39
C ARG A 98 12.90 1.11 -3.40
N SER A 99 11.91 1.15 -2.51
CA SER A 99 11.67 0.12 -1.50
C SER A 99 11.40 -1.23 -2.15
N ASP A 100 10.54 -1.26 -3.18
CA ASP A 100 10.19 -2.49 -3.87
C ASP A 100 11.38 -3.08 -4.63
N ASN A 101 12.15 -2.24 -5.33
CA ASN A 101 13.31 -2.68 -6.11
C ASN A 101 14.44 -3.23 -5.23
N THR A 102 14.55 -2.76 -3.98
CA THR A 102 15.66 -3.13 -3.10
C THR A 102 15.30 -4.20 -2.07
N ARG A 103 14.02 -4.32 -1.70
CA ARG A 103 13.55 -5.17 -0.60
C ARG A 103 12.31 -6.00 -0.95
N GLY A 104 11.73 -5.82 -2.13
CA GLY A 104 10.48 -6.45 -2.55
C GLY A 104 9.22 -5.72 -2.06
N VAL A 105 8.12 -5.89 -2.79
CA VAL A 105 6.82 -5.25 -2.54
C VAL A 105 6.22 -5.63 -1.17
N HIS A 106 6.60 -6.79 -0.65
CA HIS A 106 6.13 -7.30 0.64
C HIS A 106 6.65 -6.49 1.84
N LYS A 107 7.73 -5.72 1.66
CA LYS A 107 8.26 -4.84 2.71
C LYS A 107 7.48 -3.52 2.74
N ALA A 108 7.03 -3.13 3.92
CA ALA A 108 6.37 -1.85 4.14
C ALA A 108 7.27 -0.66 3.74
N PRO A 109 6.83 0.27 2.88
CA PRO A 109 7.62 1.44 2.47
C PRO A 109 7.61 2.54 3.56
N ALA A 110 7.83 2.15 4.81
CA ALA A 110 8.00 3.02 5.97
C ALA A 110 9.42 2.86 6.53
N ASN A 111 9.81 3.78 7.43
CA ASN A 111 11.19 3.95 7.92
C ASN A 111 12.20 4.28 6.79
N GLU A 112 11.68 4.71 5.64
CA GLU A 112 12.46 5.08 4.45
C GLU A 112 12.74 6.58 4.42
N VAL A 113 13.96 6.94 4.04
CA VAL A 113 14.36 8.35 3.88
C VAL A 113 13.68 8.95 2.64
N VAL A 114 13.13 10.14 2.79
CA VAL A 114 12.59 10.94 1.68
C VAL A 114 13.75 11.74 1.08
N LEU A 115 14.30 11.28 -0.04
CA LEU A 115 15.42 11.95 -0.70
C LEU A 115 14.95 13.29 -1.31
N GLY A 116 15.80 14.31 -1.25
CA GLY A 116 15.47 15.65 -1.76
C GLY A 116 14.61 16.50 -0.80
N ALA A 117 14.03 15.91 0.25
CA ALA A 117 13.31 16.67 1.26
C ALA A 117 14.29 17.36 2.21
N THR A 118 14.17 18.68 2.33
CA THR A 118 14.99 19.53 3.20
C THR A 118 14.26 19.95 4.49
N GLY A 119 12.93 19.77 4.53
CA GLY A 119 12.10 20.13 5.67
C GLY A 119 10.68 19.57 5.56
N LEU A 120 9.83 19.92 6.53
CA LEU A 120 8.43 19.54 6.61
C LEU A 120 7.59 20.77 6.90
N ALA A 121 6.41 20.87 6.28
CA ALA A 121 5.46 21.96 6.55
C ALA A 121 4.95 21.91 8.00
N TYR A 122 4.99 20.73 8.63
CA TYR A 122 4.65 20.54 10.02
C TYR A 122 5.54 19.47 10.65
N ASN A 123 6.07 19.71 11.85
CA ASN A 123 6.88 18.73 12.57
C ASN A 123 6.00 17.89 13.51
N THR A 124 5.37 16.83 12.97
CA THR A 124 4.48 15.97 13.74
C THR A 124 5.21 15.29 14.90
N THR A 125 4.69 15.48 16.11
CA THR A 125 5.18 14.85 17.33
C THR A 125 4.76 13.38 17.41
N LYS A 126 5.33 12.64 18.36
CA LYS A 126 4.92 11.24 18.60
C LYS A 126 3.46 11.16 19.06
N GLY A 127 3.05 12.00 20.01
CA GLY A 127 1.69 12.00 20.54
C GLY A 127 0.64 12.33 19.47
N GLU A 128 0.91 13.30 18.60
CA GLU A 128 0.01 13.61 17.48
C GLU A 128 -0.07 12.46 16.49
N GLN A 129 1.06 11.84 16.14
CA GLN A 129 1.06 10.65 15.30
C GLN A 129 0.23 9.53 15.92
N ASP A 130 0.32 9.30 17.24
CA ASP A 130 -0.44 8.25 17.93
C ASP A 130 -1.97 8.49 17.79
N THR A 131 -2.42 9.74 17.61
CA THR A 131 -3.82 10.06 17.29
C THR A 131 -4.18 9.91 15.81
N LEU A 132 -3.23 10.12 14.91
CA LEU A 132 -3.42 10.09 13.46
C LEU A 132 -3.36 8.67 12.88
N ASN A 133 -2.40 7.88 13.36
CA ASN A 133 -2.08 6.56 12.83
C ASN A 133 -3.28 5.59 12.85
N PRO A 134 -4.10 5.50 13.93
CA PRO A 134 -5.30 4.65 13.93
C PRO A 134 -6.29 4.95 12.81
N ASN A 135 -6.27 6.17 12.26
CA ASN A 135 -7.15 6.63 11.19
C ASN A 135 -6.55 6.45 9.78
N GLY A 136 -5.43 5.73 9.66
CA GLY A 136 -4.78 5.44 8.38
C GLY A 136 -3.97 6.61 7.79
N VAL A 137 -3.61 7.60 8.62
CA VAL A 137 -2.79 8.74 8.18
C VAL A 137 -1.31 8.41 8.34
N ASN A 138 -0.59 8.29 7.23
CA ASN A 138 0.84 7.99 7.22
C ASN A 138 1.65 9.26 7.41
N CYS A 139 2.24 9.41 8.60
CA CYS A 139 3.05 10.59 8.94
C CYS A 139 4.44 10.52 8.29
N ILE A 140 4.94 11.65 7.79
CA ILE A 140 6.33 11.88 7.38
C ILE A 140 6.96 12.73 8.49
N ARG A 141 8.09 12.28 9.03
CA ARG A 141 8.69 12.88 10.23
C ARG A 141 10.18 13.09 10.09
N ALA A 142 10.68 14.19 10.63
CA ALA A 142 12.09 14.45 10.78
C ALA A 142 12.60 13.78 12.07
N PHE A 143 13.71 13.05 11.95
CA PHE A 143 14.39 12.43 13.08
C PHE A 143 15.84 12.94 13.15
N PRO A 144 16.30 13.45 14.31
CA PRO A 144 17.69 13.87 14.48
C PRO A 144 18.67 12.75 14.10
N GLY A 145 19.68 13.08 13.28
CA GLY A 145 20.69 12.12 12.77
C GLY A 145 20.16 11.07 11.78
N ARG A 146 18.86 11.10 11.48
CA ARG A 146 18.16 10.12 10.65
C ARG A 146 17.41 10.76 9.46
N GLY A 147 17.37 12.08 9.39
CA GLY A 147 16.70 12.80 8.30
C GLY A 147 15.18 12.65 8.31
N ILE A 148 14.57 13.03 7.19
CA ILE A 148 13.11 12.99 6.99
C ILE A 148 12.72 11.62 6.47
N ARG A 149 11.77 10.96 7.15
CA ARG A 149 11.36 9.59 6.86
C ARG A 149 9.85 9.45 6.79
N ILE A 150 9.39 8.58 5.88
CA ILE A 150 8.02 8.06 5.93
C ILE A 150 7.91 7.18 7.18
N TRP A 151 6.92 7.44 8.03
CA TRP A 151 6.76 6.80 9.33
C TRP A 151 5.38 6.15 9.53
N GLY A 152 4.77 5.70 8.43
CA GLY A 152 3.54 4.92 8.40
C GLY A 152 3.38 4.16 7.07
N ALA A 153 2.68 3.02 7.11
CA ALA A 153 2.40 2.20 5.93
C ALA A 153 0.99 1.58 6.00
N ARG A 154 0.00 2.36 6.47
CA ARG A 154 -1.41 1.96 6.50
C ARG A 154 -2.16 2.42 5.26
N THR A 155 -3.15 1.64 4.87
CA THR A 155 -4.16 2.04 3.88
C THR A 155 -5.25 2.86 4.57
N LEU A 156 -6.23 3.29 3.79
CA LEU A 156 -7.43 3.98 4.27
C LEU A 156 -8.57 3.01 4.63
N SER A 157 -8.30 1.70 4.68
CA SER A 157 -9.30 0.66 4.94
C SER A 157 -9.65 0.53 6.42
N SER A 158 -10.95 0.44 6.72
CA SER A 158 -11.48 0.01 8.01
C SER A 158 -11.30 -1.49 8.26
N ASN A 159 -11.26 -2.30 7.19
CA ASN A 159 -11.05 -3.74 7.28
C ASN A 159 -9.62 -4.08 7.76
N PRO A 160 -9.45 -4.78 8.90
CA PRO A 160 -8.14 -5.14 9.45
C PRO A 160 -7.26 -5.99 8.53
N SER A 161 -7.87 -6.83 7.67
CA SER A 161 -7.14 -7.67 6.71
C SER A 161 -6.36 -6.83 5.69
N TRP A 162 -6.84 -5.63 5.39
CA TRP A 162 -6.26 -4.73 4.41
C TRP A 162 -5.63 -3.47 5.02
N ARG A 163 -5.39 -3.49 6.33
CA ARG A 163 -4.83 -2.35 7.08
C ARG A 163 -3.50 -1.87 6.51
N TYR A 164 -2.64 -2.79 6.06
CA TYR A 164 -1.27 -2.48 5.68
C TYR A 164 -1.10 -2.36 4.16
N LEU A 165 -0.38 -1.31 3.77
CA LEU A 165 -0.12 -0.96 2.39
C LEU A 165 0.69 -2.04 1.66
N ASN A 166 1.73 -2.58 2.27
CA ASN A 166 2.52 -3.66 1.66
C ASN A 166 1.70 -4.92 1.40
N VAL A 167 0.74 -5.23 2.28
CA VAL A 167 -0.17 -6.37 2.08
C VAL A 167 -1.04 -6.12 0.85
N ARG A 168 -1.72 -4.97 0.75
CA ARG A 168 -2.51 -4.64 -0.45
C ARG A 168 -1.65 -4.67 -1.71
N ARG A 169 -0.48 -4.01 -1.70
CA ARG A 169 0.40 -3.94 -2.87
C ARG A 169 0.95 -5.31 -3.28
N LEU A 170 1.19 -6.22 -2.31
CA LEU A 170 1.59 -7.59 -2.60
C LEU A 170 0.49 -8.36 -3.33
N PHE A 171 -0.78 -8.23 -2.91
CA PHE A 171 -1.91 -8.83 -3.63
C PHE A 171 -2.02 -8.27 -5.05
N ASN A 172 -1.96 -6.95 -5.24
CA ASN A 172 -1.98 -6.35 -6.56
C ASN A 172 -0.85 -6.87 -7.47
N TYR A 173 0.37 -7.03 -6.91
CA TYR A 173 1.50 -7.59 -7.64
C TYR A 173 1.27 -9.05 -8.05
N VAL A 174 0.77 -9.88 -7.13
CA VAL A 174 0.48 -11.30 -7.40
C VAL A 174 -0.62 -11.45 -8.44
N GLU A 175 -1.75 -10.76 -8.26
CA GLU A 175 -2.89 -10.78 -9.18
C GLU A 175 -2.46 -10.36 -10.60
N LYS A 176 -1.75 -9.24 -10.74
CA LYS A 176 -1.29 -8.77 -12.06
C LYS A 176 -0.26 -9.69 -12.69
N SER A 177 0.61 -10.31 -11.90
CA SER A 177 1.62 -11.23 -12.39
C SER A 177 0.99 -12.53 -12.90
N ILE A 178 0.00 -13.05 -12.17
CA ILE A 178 -0.77 -14.23 -12.59
C ILE A 178 -1.56 -13.91 -13.84
N GLU A 179 -2.33 -12.82 -13.87
CA GLU A 179 -3.10 -12.39 -15.05
C GLU A 179 -2.23 -12.35 -16.31
N ARG A 180 -1.04 -11.73 -16.22
CA ARG A 180 -0.09 -11.65 -17.35
C ARG A 180 0.53 -13.00 -17.70
N GLY A 181 0.90 -13.79 -16.69
CA GLY A 181 1.54 -15.09 -16.87
C GLY A 181 0.62 -16.18 -17.41
N THR A 182 -0.70 -16.04 -17.22
CA THR A 182 -1.70 -17.01 -17.65
C THR A 182 -2.53 -16.57 -18.86
N GLN A 183 -2.08 -15.57 -19.63
CA GLN A 183 -2.79 -15.14 -20.85
C GLN A 183 -2.94 -16.27 -21.89
N TRP A 184 -2.02 -17.23 -21.90
CA TRP A 184 -2.06 -18.39 -22.79
C TRP A 184 -3.24 -19.33 -22.53
N VAL A 185 -3.90 -19.24 -21.38
CA VAL A 185 -5.04 -20.10 -21.00
C VAL A 185 -6.29 -19.77 -21.82
N VAL A 186 -6.38 -18.55 -22.35
CA VAL A 186 -7.56 -18.09 -23.08
C VAL A 186 -7.73 -18.93 -24.37
N PHE A 187 -8.93 -19.50 -24.55
CA PHE A 187 -9.31 -20.40 -25.66
C PHE A 187 -8.66 -21.79 -25.65
N GLU A 188 -7.95 -22.19 -24.58
CA GLU A 188 -7.51 -23.57 -24.42
C GLU A 188 -8.69 -24.51 -24.05
N PRO A 189 -8.62 -25.80 -24.40
CA PRO A 189 -9.62 -26.78 -23.96
C PRO A 189 -9.72 -26.83 -22.44
N ASN A 190 -10.92 -26.58 -21.90
CA ASN A 190 -11.19 -26.57 -20.46
C ASN A 190 -11.29 -28.00 -19.89
N ASP A 191 -10.13 -28.66 -19.75
CA ASP A 191 -9.98 -30.04 -19.30
C ASP A 191 -9.05 -30.19 -18.08
N ILE A 192 -8.96 -31.42 -17.57
CA ILE A 192 -8.13 -31.75 -16.40
C ILE A 192 -6.64 -31.46 -16.60
N TRP A 193 -6.16 -31.46 -17.86
CA TRP A 193 -4.77 -31.18 -18.18
C TRP A 193 -4.48 -29.69 -18.11
N LEU A 194 -5.40 -28.86 -18.62
CA LEU A 194 -5.34 -27.40 -18.46
C LEU A 194 -5.34 -27.03 -16.98
N TRP A 195 -6.22 -27.63 -16.18
CA TRP A 195 -6.31 -27.34 -14.74
C TRP A 195 -5.00 -27.63 -14.02
N ALA A 196 -4.43 -28.83 -14.25
CA ALA A 196 -3.15 -29.21 -13.68
C ALA A 196 -2.00 -28.29 -14.14
N ARG A 197 -2.03 -27.85 -15.41
CA ARG A 197 -1.04 -26.94 -15.98
C ARG A 197 -1.09 -25.56 -15.31
N VAL A 198 -2.28 -24.98 -15.19
CA VAL A 198 -2.50 -23.68 -14.53
C VAL A 198 -2.11 -23.75 -13.05
N ALA A 199 -2.57 -24.77 -12.33
CA ALA A 199 -2.25 -24.94 -10.92
C ALA A 199 -0.74 -25.06 -10.68
N ARG A 200 -0.03 -25.82 -11.54
CA ARG A 200 1.43 -25.96 -11.47
C ARG A 200 2.15 -24.64 -11.74
N ASP A 201 1.79 -23.92 -12.80
CA ASP A 201 2.51 -22.71 -13.20
C ASP A 201 2.28 -21.58 -12.17
N VAL A 202 1.05 -21.41 -11.68
CA VAL A 202 0.74 -20.48 -10.58
C VAL A 202 1.42 -20.89 -9.28
N GLY A 203 1.42 -22.19 -8.96
CA GLY A 203 2.10 -22.72 -7.76
C GLY A 203 3.62 -22.49 -7.78
N ALA A 204 4.26 -22.64 -8.94
CA ALA A 204 5.68 -22.35 -9.12
C ALA A 204 6.00 -20.86 -8.90
N PHE A 205 5.15 -19.96 -9.43
CA PHE A 205 5.27 -18.52 -9.17
C PHE A 205 5.14 -18.19 -7.69
N LEU A 206 4.09 -18.68 -7.01
CA LEU A 206 3.89 -18.43 -5.58
C LEU A 206 4.98 -19.04 -4.70
N THR A 207 5.59 -20.15 -5.12
CA THR A 207 6.78 -20.72 -4.47
C THR A 207 7.96 -19.76 -4.52
N THR A 208 8.14 -19.05 -5.63
CA THR A 208 9.17 -18.00 -5.77
C THR A 208 8.86 -16.83 -4.84
N VAL A 209 7.61 -16.34 -4.85
CA VAL A 209 7.14 -15.26 -3.96
C VAL A 209 7.34 -15.62 -2.48
N TRP A 210 7.08 -16.87 -2.09
CA TRP A 210 7.36 -17.36 -0.74
C TRP A 210 8.85 -17.42 -0.42
N SER A 211 9.68 -17.94 -1.35
CA SER A 211 11.13 -18.04 -1.17
C SER A 211 11.80 -16.67 -1.02
N ASP A 212 11.21 -15.64 -1.65
CA ASP A 212 11.62 -14.22 -1.50
C ASP A 212 11.19 -13.61 -0.16
N GLY A 213 10.54 -14.38 0.72
CA GLY A 213 10.11 -13.95 2.06
C GLY A 213 8.81 -13.15 2.10
N ALA A 214 8.06 -13.09 0.99
CA ALA A 214 6.82 -12.33 0.93
C ALA A 214 5.63 -13.02 1.61
N LEU A 215 5.67 -14.35 1.70
CA LEU A 215 4.61 -15.17 2.30
C LEU A 215 5.07 -15.79 3.62
N PHE A 216 4.17 -15.86 4.59
CA PHE A 216 4.41 -16.43 5.90
C PHE A 216 4.09 -17.93 5.92
N GLY A 217 5.05 -18.74 6.33
CA GLY A 217 4.89 -20.19 6.48
C GLY A 217 6.25 -20.87 6.45
N ALA A 218 6.43 -21.95 7.21
CA ALA A 218 7.68 -22.71 7.23
C ALA A 218 7.89 -23.53 5.95
N ASN A 219 6.83 -23.78 5.19
CA ASN A 219 6.82 -24.48 3.91
C ASN A 219 5.72 -23.90 3.01
N PRO A 220 5.75 -24.17 1.68
CA PRO A 220 4.77 -23.63 0.73
C PRO A 220 3.31 -23.93 1.09
N ALA A 221 3.01 -25.14 1.60
CA ALA A 221 1.66 -25.55 1.94
C ALA A 221 1.04 -24.78 3.12
N GLN A 222 1.87 -24.19 3.98
CA GLN A 222 1.42 -23.25 5.02
C GLN A 222 1.27 -21.81 4.50
N ALA A 223 1.95 -21.48 3.41
CA ALA A 223 2.05 -20.12 2.89
C ALA A 223 1.00 -19.80 1.83
N PHE A 224 0.64 -20.77 0.99
CA PHE A 224 -0.38 -20.60 -0.05
C PHE A 224 -1.00 -21.92 -0.50
N TYR A 225 -2.12 -21.83 -1.22
CA TYR A 225 -2.69 -22.93 -1.99
C TYR A 225 -3.18 -22.44 -3.36
N VAL A 226 -3.24 -23.36 -4.32
CA VAL A 226 -3.83 -23.14 -5.64
C VAL A 226 -4.75 -24.32 -5.93
N LYS A 227 -6.05 -24.06 -6.11
CA LYS A 227 -7.07 -25.06 -6.41
C LYS A 227 -7.65 -24.79 -7.78
N CYS A 228 -7.58 -25.78 -8.66
CA CYS A 228 -8.22 -25.78 -9.97
C CYS A 228 -8.60 -27.24 -10.26
N ASP A 229 -9.85 -27.59 -9.95
CA ASP A 229 -10.34 -28.96 -10.00
C ASP A 229 -11.81 -29.02 -10.42
N SER A 230 -12.37 -30.22 -10.44
CA SER A 230 -13.77 -30.46 -10.83
C SER A 230 -14.79 -29.90 -9.85
N GLU A 231 -14.41 -29.62 -8.60
CA GLU A 231 -15.30 -29.00 -7.63
C GLU A 231 -15.52 -27.53 -7.98
N LEU A 232 -14.45 -26.82 -8.38
CA LEU A 232 -14.53 -25.45 -8.86
C LEU A 232 -15.00 -25.33 -10.32
N ASN A 233 -14.80 -26.39 -11.11
CA ASN A 233 -15.11 -26.42 -12.55
C ASN A 233 -16.04 -27.58 -12.93
N PRO A 234 -17.27 -27.62 -12.37
CA PRO A 234 -18.26 -28.63 -12.74
C PRO A 234 -18.76 -28.41 -14.18
N PRO A 235 -19.40 -29.40 -14.82
CA PRO A 235 -19.84 -29.31 -16.21
C PRO A 235 -20.58 -28.01 -16.56
N GLU A 236 -21.47 -27.55 -15.68
CA GLU A 236 -22.27 -26.34 -15.86
C GLU A 236 -21.42 -25.07 -15.98
N SER A 237 -20.27 -25.01 -15.27
CA SER A 237 -19.33 -23.88 -15.36
C SER A 237 -18.54 -23.92 -16.66
N ARG A 238 -18.12 -25.12 -17.07
CA ARG A 238 -17.35 -25.32 -18.31
C ARG A 238 -18.19 -25.07 -19.56
N ASP A 239 -19.48 -25.44 -19.52
CA ASP A 239 -20.42 -25.20 -20.61
C ASP A 239 -20.66 -23.68 -20.81
N LEU A 240 -20.45 -22.86 -19.78
CA LEU A 240 -20.41 -21.40 -19.85
C LEU A 240 -19.05 -20.84 -20.28
N GLY A 241 -18.07 -21.70 -20.60
CA GLY A 241 -16.71 -21.31 -20.98
C GLY A 241 -15.87 -20.74 -19.82
N ARG A 242 -16.21 -21.04 -18.56
CA ARG A 242 -15.52 -20.49 -17.39
C ARG A 242 -14.50 -21.47 -16.84
N LEU A 243 -13.30 -20.96 -16.56
CA LEU A 243 -12.29 -21.63 -15.75
C LEU A 243 -12.13 -20.86 -14.45
N VAL A 244 -12.36 -21.54 -13.33
CA VAL A 244 -12.23 -21.00 -11.97
C VAL A 244 -10.99 -21.59 -11.32
N VAL A 245 -10.14 -20.70 -10.82
CA VAL A 245 -8.94 -21.02 -10.05
C VAL A 245 -9.06 -20.28 -8.72
N GLU A 246 -9.01 -21.00 -7.62
CA GLU A 246 -9.00 -20.43 -6.27
C GLU A 246 -7.56 -20.38 -5.75
N ILE A 247 -7.16 -19.24 -5.22
CA ILE A 247 -5.81 -19.00 -4.73
C ILE A 247 -5.91 -18.35 -3.35
N GLY A 248 -5.31 -18.99 -2.35
CA GLY A 248 -5.12 -18.40 -1.04
C GLY A 248 -3.65 -18.17 -0.75
N MET A 249 -3.32 -17.04 -0.12
CA MET A 249 -1.94 -16.70 0.28
C MET A 249 -1.90 -16.02 1.65
N ALA A 250 -0.86 -16.32 2.42
CA ALA A 250 -0.60 -15.76 3.74
C ALA A 250 0.51 -14.70 3.64
N PRO A 251 0.21 -13.40 3.53
CA PRO A 251 1.24 -12.37 3.40
C PRO A 251 1.98 -12.13 4.73
N VAL A 252 3.26 -11.77 4.66
CA VAL A 252 3.96 -11.24 5.84
C VAL A 252 3.39 -9.87 6.23
N LYS A 253 3.19 -9.65 7.54
CA LYS A 253 2.68 -8.40 8.10
C LYS A 253 3.81 -7.63 8.81
N PRO A 254 3.85 -6.30 8.73
CA PRO A 254 4.90 -5.52 9.36
C PRO A 254 4.78 -5.55 10.89
N ALA A 255 5.93 -5.58 11.58
CA ALA A 255 6.00 -5.38 13.02
C ALA A 255 5.89 -3.88 13.35
N GLU A 256 4.65 -3.39 13.48
CA GLU A 256 4.39 -1.97 13.77
C GLU A 256 4.70 -1.59 15.23
N PHE A 257 4.48 -2.51 16.17
CA PHE A 257 4.77 -2.33 17.59
C PHE A 257 5.73 -3.43 18.06
N VAL A 258 6.83 -3.02 18.69
CA VAL A 258 7.77 -3.94 19.34
C VAL A 258 7.64 -3.74 20.85
N ILE A 259 7.19 -4.78 21.55
CA ILE A 259 6.97 -4.76 23.00
C ILE A 259 8.09 -5.57 23.67
N PHE A 260 9.03 -4.89 24.34
CA PHE A 260 9.99 -5.53 25.22
C PHE A 260 9.39 -5.66 26.61
N ARG A 261 9.30 -6.88 27.14
CA ARG A 261 8.90 -7.13 28.54
C ARG A 261 10.17 -7.45 29.32
N ILE A 262 10.54 -6.58 30.25
CA ILE A 262 11.73 -6.73 31.09
C ILE A 262 11.27 -7.10 32.50
N SER A 263 11.77 -8.20 33.03
CA SER A 263 11.52 -8.67 34.39
C SER A 263 12.83 -8.94 35.11
N GLN A 264 12.88 -8.68 36.41
CA GLN A 264 13.99 -9.11 37.25
C GLN A 264 13.98 -10.64 37.32
N TRP A 265 15.05 -11.28 36.87
CA TRP A 265 15.26 -12.72 37.03
C TRP A 265 16.24 -12.94 38.17
N ALA A 266 15.78 -13.59 39.23
CA ALA A 266 16.68 -14.14 40.23
C ALA A 266 17.37 -15.34 39.57
N GLY A 267 18.57 -15.14 39.03
CA GLY A 267 19.35 -16.22 38.42
C GLY A 267 19.49 -17.40 39.39
N GLY A 268 19.57 -18.62 38.85
CA GLY A 268 19.68 -19.84 39.65
C GLY A 268 20.89 -19.78 40.58
N GLY A 269 20.62 -19.75 41.89
CA GLY A 269 21.60 -20.02 42.93
C GLY A 269 21.80 -21.52 43.11
#